data_AF-A0A535DDI3-F1
#
_entry.id   AF-A0A535DDI3-F1
#
_cell.length_a   1.000
_cell.length_b   1.000
_cell.length_c   1.000
_cell.angle_alpha   90.00
_cell.angle_beta   90.00
_cell.angle_gamma   90.00
#
_symmetry.space_group_name_H-M   'P 1'
#
loop_
_entity.id
_entity.type
_entity.pdbx_description
1 polymer ?
#
loop_
_entity_poly.entity_id
_entity_poly.type
_entity_poly.pdbx_seq_one_letter_code
_entity_poly.pdbx_strand_id
1 'polypeptide(L)'
;APDAFRRHGVQTRYFSPSGEPLTRLDAGSSAAYQVMFEVHESQPRLLIIGGGHIGKALAVIGNLCGFSVEVVDDRPEYANAERFPEADRITRGRFDEVLADYPIDRNTHIVCVTRGHKHDETSLRLVADTPAAFVGMIGSRRRSAAVLQHLREEGVEPSALDRVRTPIGLDIGAETPEEIAVAIMAEIILLRRGGSGAPMREAKRARARRA
;
A
#
# COMPACT_ATOMS: atom_id res chain seq x y z
N ALA A 1 4.22 15.16 -2.53
CA ALA A 1 4.19 16.32 -3.45
C ALA A 1 2.75 16.82 -3.55
N PRO A 2 2.47 18.09 -3.21
CA PRO A 2 1.12 18.67 -3.27
C PRO A 2 0.53 18.79 -4.68
N ASP A 3 1.30 18.48 -5.72
CA ASP A 3 0.91 18.52 -7.14
C ASP A 3 0.42 17.19 -7.74
N ALA A 4 0.32 16.12 -6.96
CA ALA A 4 -0.24 14.87 -7.47
C ALA A 4 -1.76 15.00 -7.67
N PHE A 5 -2.25 14.80 -8.91
CA PHE A 5 -3.68 14.74 -9.20
C PHE A 5 -4.38 13.78 -8.23
N ARG A 6 -5.55 14.17 -7.72
CA ARG A 6 -6.34 13.26 -6.87
C ARG A 6 -6.83 12.09 -7.73
N ARG A 7 -6.52 10.86 -7.33
CA ARG A 7 -7.04 9.64 -7.99
C ARG A 7 -8.57 9.71 -8.09
N HIS A 8 -9.13 9.57 -9.31
CA HIS A 8 -10.56 9.69 -9.66
C HIS A 8 -11.16 11.09 -9.52
N GLY A 9 -10.34 12.12 -9.34
CA GLY A 9 -10.79 13.50 -9.34
C GLY A 9 -10.65 14.09 -10.74
N VAL A 10 -11.77 14.48 -11.34
CA VAL A 10 -11.74 15.39 -12.49
C VAL A 10 -11.26 16.74 -11.98
N GLN A 11 -10.15 17.26 -12.52
CA GLN A 11 -9.67 18.59 -12.20
C GLN A 11 -9.72 19.45 -13.45
N THR A 12 -10.38 20.61 -13.33
CA THR A 12 -10.34 21.65 -14.34
C THR A 12 -9.27 22.67 -13.97
N ARG A 13 -8.35 22.94 -14.88
CA ARG A 13 -7.38 24.04 -14.77
C ARG A 13 -7.54 24.99 -15.95
N TYR A 14 -7.15 26.24 -15.75
CA TYR A 14 -7.22 27.30 -16.75
C TYR A 14 -5.82 27.74 -17.13
N PHE A 15 -5.61 28.06 -18.40
CA PHE A 15 -4.33 28.53 -18.90
C PHE A 15 -4.51 29.70 -19.85
N SER A 16 -3.56 30.64 -19.84
CA SER A 16 -3.48 31.70 -20.84
C SER A 16 -3.12 31.13 -22.22
N PRO A 17 -3.19 31.91 -23.31
CA PRO A 17 -2.74 31.47 -24.62
C PRO A 17 -1.22 31.23 -24.68
N SER A 18 -0.46 31.83 -23.77
CA SER A 18 0.98 31.58 -23.57
C SER A 18 1.29 30.36 -22.72
N GLY A 19 0.27 29.67 -22.18
CA GLY A 19 0.41 28.45 -21.38
C GLY A 19 0.62 28.67 -19.88
N GLU A 20 0.47 29.90 -19.39
CA GLU A 20 0.60 30.21 -17.96
C GLU A 20 -0.65 29.78 -17.19
N PRO A 21 -0.54 29.20 -15.99
CA PRO A 21 -1.70 28.82 -15.18
C PRO A 21 -2.51 30.05 -14.75
N LEU A 22 -3.84 30.00 -14.92
CA LEU A 22 -4.79 31.04 -14.52
C LEU A 22 -5.71 30.55 -13.40
N THR A 23 -6.20 31.49 -12.58
CA THR A 23 -7.35 31.21 -11.72
C THR A 23 -8.63 31.18 -12.54
N ARG A 24 -9.71 30.61 -11.98
CA ARG A 24 -11.03 30.62 -12.64
C ARG A 24 -11.57 32.03 -12.88
N LEU A 25 -11.21 32.99 -12.02
CA LEU A 25 -11.64 34.39 -12.13
C LEU A 25 -10.93 35.09 -13.30
N ASP A 26 -9.60 34.91 -13.42
CA ASP A 26 -8.79 35.54 -14.48
C ASP A 26 -9.07 34.95 -15.88
N ALA A 27 -9.50 33.69 -15.93
CA ALA A 27 -9.93 33.05 -17.16
C ALA A 27 -11.24 33.63 -17.73
N GLY A 28 -12.04 34.32 -16.91
CA GLY A 28 -13.30 34.95 -17.35
C GLY A 28 -13.12 36.32 -18.02
N SER A 29 -11.96 36.96 -17.82
CA SER A 29 -11.64 38.31 -18.30
C SER A 29 -10.64 38.34 -19.46
N SER A 30 -10.14 37.19 -19.89
CA SER A 30 -9.13 37.05 -20.96
C SER A 30 -9.42 35.82 -21.85
N ALA A 31 -8.82 35.77 -23.03
CA ALA A 31 -8.83 34.54 -23.84
C ALA A 31 -8.07 33.45 -23.07
N ALA A 32 -8.74 32.36 -22.69
CA ALA A 32 -8.17 31.29 -21.88
C ALA A 32 -8.56 29.91 -22.40
N TYR A 33 -7.69 28.94 -22.18
CA TYR A 33 -7.98 27.52 -22.38
C TYR A 33 -8.48 26.91 -21.07
N GLN A 34 -9.59 26.17 -21.15
CA GLN A 34 -10.08 25.33 -20.07
C GLN A 34 -9.66 23.89 -20.35
N VAL A 35 -8.82 23.32 -19.49
CA VAL A 35 -8.32 21.95 -19.63
C VAL A 35 -8.87 21.10 -18.50
N MET A 36 -9.53 20.00 -18.88
CA MET A 36 -10.03 18.99 -17.95
C MET A 36 -9.06 17.82 -17.91
N PHE A 37 -8.55 17.51 -16.72
CA PHE A 37 -7.72 16.34 -16.47
C PHE A 37 -8.55 15.27 -15.76
N GLU A 38 -8.61 14.09 -16.36
CA GLU A 38 -9.11 12.87 -15.74
C GLU A 38 -7.98 11.82 -15.78
N VAL A 39 -7.57 11.32 -14.61
CA VAL A 39 -6.46 10.37 -14.50
C VAL A 39 -7.03 8.96 -14.33
N HIS A 40 -6.77 8.11 -15.33
CA HIS A 40 -7.06 6.68 -15.27
C HIS A 40 -5.79 5.94 -14.87
N GLU A 41 -5.80 5.31 -13.69
CA GLU A 41 -4.70 4.46 -13.23
C GLU A 41 -5.16 3.00 -13.19
N SER A 42 -4.22 2.09 -13.40
CA SER A 42 -4.45 0.68 -13.15
C SER A 42 -4.87 0.44 -11.69
N GLN A 43 -5.68 -0.60 -11.49
CA GLN A 43 -6.10 -1.04 -10.17
C GLN A 43 -4.87 -1.27 -9.28
N PRO A 44 -4.85 -0.76 -8.03
CA PRO A 44 -3.73 -0.97 -7.13
C PRO A 44 -3.60 -2.46 -6.81
N ARG A 45 -2.36 -2.96 -6.77
CA ARG A 45 -2.08 -4.36 -6.48
C ARG A 45 -1.77 -4.56 -5.01
N LEU A 46 -2.32 -5.61 -4.40
CA LEU A 46 -2.04 -6.05 -3.04
C LEU A 46 -1.38 -7.43 -3.11
N LEU A 47 -0.07 -7.46 -2.93
CA LEU A 47 0.72 -8.69 -2.86
C LEU A 47 0.82 -9.15 -1.40
N ILE A 48 0.15 -10.27 -1.09
CA ILE A 48 0.12 -10.90 0.22
C ILE A 48 1.13 -12.04 0.23
N ILE A 49 2.20 -11.88 0.99
CA ILE A 49 3.23 -12.90 1.18
C ILE A 49 2.92 -13.64 2.48
N GLY A 50 2.39 -14.85 2.36
CA GLY A 50 1.89 -15.68 3.45
C GLY A 50 0.37 -15.88 3.38
N GLY A 51 -0.06 -17.11 3.13
CA GLY A 51 -1.47 -17.47 2.95
C GLY A 51 -2.21 -17.84 4.25
N GLY A 52 -1.64 -17.52 5.41
CA GLY A 52 -2.18 -17.84 6.74
C GLY A 52 -3.55 -17.22 7.04
N HIS A 53 -3.98 -17.22 8.31
CA HIS A 53 -5.29 -16.65 8.69
C HIS A 53 -5.39 -15.15 8.38
N ILE A 54 -4.35 -14.38 8.71
CA ILE A 54 -4.28 -12.94 8.39
C ILE A 54 -4.28 -12.73 6.88
N GLY A 55 -3.46 -13.48 6.13
CA GLY A 55 -3.42 -13.38 4.67
C GLY A 55 -4.77 -13.65 4.01
N LYS A 56 -5.52 -14.65 4.50
CA LYS A 56 -6.89 -14.93 4.04
C LYS A 56 -7.84 -13.76 4.32
N ALA A 57 -7.89 -13.25 5.54
CA ALA A 57 -8.74 -12.11 5.88
C ALA A 57 -8.37 -10.86 5.06
N LEU A 58 -7.07 -10.65 4.85
CA LEU A 58 -6.55 -9.53 4.08
C LEU A 58 -6.91 -9.61 2.59
N ALA A 59 -6.95 -10.81 2.00
CA ALA A 59 -7.40 -11.00 0.62
C ALA A 59 -8.85 -10.54 0.43
N VAL A 60 -9.74 -10.92 1.35
CA VAL A 60 -11.15 -10.49 1.34
C VAL A 60 -11.28 -8.97 1.42
N ILE A 61 -10.63 -8.35 2.40
CA ILE A 61 -10.73 -6.89 2.61
C ILE A 61 -10.05 -6.12 1.48
N GLY A 62 -8.92 -6.62 0.98
CA GLY A 62 -8.19 -6.05 -0.15
C GLY A 62 -9.05 -5.98 -1.41
N ASN A 63 -9.68 -7.11 -1.77
CA ASN A 63 -10.60 -7.19 -2.90
C ASN A 63 -11.79 -6.24 -2.72
N LEU A 64 -12.42 -6.26 -1.54
CA LEU A 64 -13.53 -5.35 -1.19
C LEU A 64 -13.14 -3.87 -1.33
N CYS A 65 -11.90 -3.52 -1.01
CA CYS A 65 -11.37 -2.16 -1.14
C CYS A 65 -10.91 -1.81 -2.56
N GLY A 66 -11.15 -2.69 -3.54
CA GLY A 66 -10.84 -2.49 -4.96
C GLY A 66 -9.36 -2.68 -5.31
N PHE A 67 -8.61 -3.48 -4.54
CA PHE A 67 -7.27 -3.90 -4.93
C PHE A 67 -7.35 -5.17 -5.78
N SER A 68 -6.42 -5.30 -6.73
CA SER A 68 -6.15 -6.59 -7.35
C SER A 68 -5.29 -7.41 -6.38
N VAL A 69 -5.79 -8.56 -5.94
CA VAL A 69 -5.22 -9.34 -4.84
C VAL A 69 -4.37 -10.48 -5.38
N GLU A 70 -3.12 -10.54 -4.91
CA GLU A 70 -2.17 -11.57 -5.29
C GLU A 70 -1.63 -12.24 -4.04
N VAL A 71 -1.56 -13.58 -4.02
CA VAL A 71 -1.16 -14.35 -2.85
C VAL A 71 0.02 -15.25 -3.18
N VAL A 72 1.01 -15.29 -2.30
CA VAL A 72 2.17 -16.19 -2.36
C VAL A 72 2.27 -16.99 -1.06
N ASP A 73 2.37 -18.32 -1.15
CA ASP A 73 2.74 -19.22 -0.04
C ASP A 73 3.43 -20.47 -0.63
N ASP A 74 4.33 -21.08 0.12
CA ASP A 74 5.03 -22.31 -0.30
C ASP A 74 4.17 -23.57 -0.08
N ARG A 75 3.15 -23.48 0.78
CA ARG A 75 2.26 -24.60 1.10
C ARG A 75 1.03 -24.66 0.20
N PRO A 76 0.70 -25.83 -0.37
CA PRO A 76 -0.47 -25.99 -1.24
C PRO A 76 -1.80 -25.63 -0.57
N GLU A 77 -1.98 -25.99 0.70
CA GLU A 77 -3.20 -25.73 1.45
C GLU A 77 -3.38 -24.25 1.82
N TYR A 78 -2.33 -23.43 1.64
CA TYR A 78 -2.33 -21.98 1.84
C TYR A 78 -2.12 -21.18 0.54
N ALA A 79 -2.05 -21.83 -0.62
CA ALA A 79 -1.93 -21.18 -1.93
C ALA A 79 -2.82 -21.91 -2.95
N ASN A 80 -4.14 -21.82 -2.79
CA ASN A 80 -5.12 -22.40 -3.70
C ASN A 80 -6.40 -21.56 -3.80
N ALA A 81 -7.15 -21.75 -4.89
CA ALA A 81 -8.34 -20.98 -5.21
C ALA A 81 -9.53 -21.22 -4.27
N GLU A 82 -9.64 -22.41 -3.66
CA GLU A 82 -10.69 -22.69 -2.68
C GLU A 82 -10.53 -21.83 -1.42
N ARG A 83 -9.28 -21.61 -0.99
CA ARG A 83 -8.97 -20.76 0.16
C ARG A 83 -9.04 -19.27 -0.16
N PHE A 84 -8.74 -18.88 -1.40
CA PHE A 84 -8.65 -17.49 -1.86
C PHE A 84 -9.48 -17.25 -3.13
N PRO A 85 -10.83 -17.36 -3.06
CA PRO A 85 -11.68 -17.11 -4.21
C PRO A 85 -11.65 -15.65 -4.68
N GLU A 86 -11.21 -14.71 -3.83
CA GLU A 86 -11.09 -13.29 -4.15
C GLU A 86 -9.76 -12.89 -4.80
N ALA A 87 -8.78 -13.79 -4.85
CA ALA A 87 -7.45 -13.50 -5.38
C ALA A 87 -7.42 -13.60 -6.91
N ASP A 88 -6.91 -12.55 -7.56
CA ASP A 88 -6.69 -12.52 -9.01
C ASP A 88 -5.51 -13.41 -9.42
N ARG A 89 -4.53 -13.58 -8.51
CA ARG A 89 -3.37 -14.44 -8.74
C ARG A 89 -2.97 -15.17 -7.46
N ILE A 90 -2.74 -16.47 -7.59
CA ILE A 90 -2.24 -17.31 -6.49
C ILE A 90 -0.99 -18.01 -7.00
N THR A 91 0.14 -17.79 -6.32
CA THR A 91 1.42 -18.40 -6.67
C THR A 91 1.88 -19.31 -5.55
N ARG A 92 1.96 -20.60 -5.85
CA ARG A 92 2.59 -21.57 -4.95
C ARG A 92 4.08 -21.67 -5.27
N GLY A 93 4.92 -21.46 -4.28
CA GLY A 93 6.37 -21.60 -4.45
C GLY A 93 7.13 -21.06 -3.26
N ARG A 94 8.43 -21.34 -3.22
CA ARG A 94 9.27 -20.76 -2.17
C ARG A 94 9.35 -19.25 -2.34
N PHE A 95 9.34 -18.52 -1.23
CA PHE A 95 9.32 -17.06 -1.26
C PHE A 95 10.53 -16.46 -1.98
N ASP A 96 11.72 -17.02 -1.79
CA ASP A 96 12.94 -16.56 -2.44
C ASP A 96 12.89 -16.69 -3.96
N GLU A 97 12.45 -17.85 -4.45
CA GLU A 97 12.31 -18.12 -5.89
C GLU A 97 11.21 -17.28 -6.53
N VAL A 98 10.04 -17.18 -5.88
CA VAL A 98 8.89 -16.45 -6.43
C VAL A 98 9.13 -14.94 -6.43
N LEU A 99 9.76 -14.40 -5.38
CA LEU A 99 9.90 -12.95 -5.22
C LEU A 99 11.08 -12.36 -6.02
N ALA A 100 12.09 -13.16 -6.37
CA ALA A 100 13.26 -12.69 -7.11
C ALA A 100 12.90 -11.98 -8.44
N ASP A 101 11.96 -12.54 -9.19
CA ASP A 101 11.52 -12.01 -10.49
C ASP A 101 10.07 -11.49 -10.47
N TYR A 102 9.52 -11.23 -9.28
CA TYR A 102 8.13 -10.78 -9.18
C TYR A 102 7.99 -9.36 -9.76
N PRO A 103 7.02 -9.11 -10.65
CA PRO A 103 6.85 -7.78 -11.24
C PRO A 103 6.28 -6.85 -10.16
N ILE A 104 7.15 -6.10 -9.50
CA ILE A 104 6.80 -5.12 -8.45
C ILE A 104 7.00 -3.71 -9.01
N ASP A 105 5.95 -2.91 -8.94
CA ASP A 105 5.94 -1.54 -9.44
C ASP A 105 5.43 -0.54 -8.38
N ARG A 106 5.36 0.74 -8.76
CA ARG A 106 4.89 1.83 -7.88
C ARG A 106 3.39 1.79 -7.54
N ASN A 107 2.64 0.81 -8.04
CA ASN A 107 1.23 0.59 -7.71
C ASN A 107 1.02 -0.68 -6.86
N THR A 108 2.11 -1.38 -6.54
CA THR A 108 2.14 -2.61 -5.75
C THR A 108 2.27 -2.30 -4.25
N HIS A 109 1.44 -2.94 -3.43
CA HIS A 109 1.46 -2.84 -1.97
C HIS A 109 1.73 -4.23 -1.41
N ILE A 110 2.83 -4.38 -0.67
CA ILE A 110 3.34 -5.68 -0.24
C ILE A 110 3.12 -5.84 1.26
N VAL A 111 2.55 -6.98 1.63
CA VAL A 111 2.28 -7.33 3.02
C VAL A 111 2.88 -8.70 3.34
N CYS A 112 3.89 -8.70 4.21
CA CYS A 112 4.51 -9.92 4.74
C CYS A 112 3.78 -10.36 6.01
N VAL A 113 3.03 -11.47 5.90
CA VAL A 113 2.22 -12.08 6.97
C VAL A 113 2.48 -13.59 7.02
N THR A 114 3.76 -13.98 6.96
CA THR A 114 4.15 -15.39 6.88
C THR A 114 4.08 -16.09 8.25
N ARG A 115 4.30 -17.40 8.26
CA ARG A 115 4.24 -18.25 9.47
C ARG A 115 5.46 -18.13 10.40
N GLY A 116 6.40 -17.21 10.15
CA GLY A 116 7.54 -17.01 11.05
C GLY A 116 8.60 -16.04 10.54
N HIS A 117 9.33 -15.47 11.51
CA HIS A 117 10.33 -14.42 11.30
C HIS A 117 11.33 -14.69 10.17
N LYS A 118 11.82 -15.93 10.01
CA LYS A 118 12.75 -16.29 8.93
C LYS A 118 12.17 -16.10 7.53
N HIS A 119 10.89 -16.42 7.34
CA HIS A 119 10.24 -16.27 6.05
C HIS A 119 9.90 -14.79 5.76
N ASP A 120 9.48 -14.04 6.79
CA ASP A 120 9.27 -12.60 6.66
C ASP A 120 10.59 -11.88 6.34
N GLU A 121 11.68 -12.27 6.97
CA GLU A 121 13.02 -11.73 6.71
C GLU A 121 13.50 -12.05 5.29
N THR A 122 13.41 -13.32 4.85
CA THR A 122 13.73 -13.70 3.46
C THR A 122 12.91 -12.89 2.46
N SER A 123 11.63 -12.67 2.75
CA SER A 123 10.75 -11.91 1.88
C SER A 123 11.15 -10.43 1.84
N LEU A 124 11.34 -9.80 3.02
CA LEU A 124 11.74 -8.41 3.14
C LEU A 124 13.08 -8.13 2.46
N ARG A 125 14.05 -9.05 2.54
CA ARG A 125 15.34 -8.93 1.84
C ARG A 125 15.16 -8.69 0.34
N LEU A 126 14.14 -9.31 -0.27
CA LEU A 126 13.87 -9.21 -1.70
C LEU A 126 12.96 -8.05 -2.06
N VAL A 127 12.05 -7.65 -1.16
CA VAL A 127 11.02 -6.65 -1.49
C VAL A 127 11.28 -5.25 -0.94
N ALA A 128 12.14 -5.08 0.07
CA ALA A 128 12.33 -3.79 0.76
C ALA A 128 12.81 -2.67 -0.17
N ASP A 129 13.73 -2.99 -1.10
CA ASP A 129 14.32 -2.02 -2.03
C ASP A 129 13.57 -1.91 -3.38
N THR A 130 12.40 -2.54 -3.48
CA THR A 130 11.60 -2.50 -4.72
C THR A 130 10.87 -1.17 -4.87
N PRO A 131 10.38 -0.80 -6.07
CA PRO A 131 9.61 0.42 -6.27
C PRO A 131 8.18 0.38 -5.68
N ALA A 132 7.80 -0.65 -4.92
CA ALA A 132 6.49 -0.80 -4.29
C ALA A 132 5.98 0.49 -3.62
N ALA A 133 4.68 0.79 -3.70
CA ALA A 133 4.09 1.93 -3.00
C ALA A 133 4.13 1.76 -1.47
N PHE A 134 4.08 0.51 -1.02
CA PHE A 134 4.01 0.15 0.39
C PHE A 134 4.68 -1.20 0.61
N VAL A 135 5.47 -1.32 1.69
CA VAL A 135 6.02 -2.59 2.16
C VAL A 135 5.79 -2.64 3.67
N GLY A 136 5.10 -3.67 4.14
CA GLY A 136 4.84 -3.85 5.55
C GLY A 136 5.03 -5.30 5.99
N MET A 137 5.37 -5.48 7.26
CA MET A 137 5.61 -6.78 7.87
C MET A 137 4.90 -6.90 9.21
N ILE A 138 4.20 -8.02 9.41
CA ILE A 138 3.61 -8.38 10.69
C ILE A 138 4.69 -8.71 11.73
N GLY A 139 4.43 -8.37 12.98
CA GLY A 139 5.34 -8.72 14.07
C GLY A 139 5.14 -7.84 15.29
N SER A 140 5.58 -8.33 16.45
CA SER A 140 5.69 -7.47 17.63
C SER A 140 6.87 -6.53 17.46
N ARG A 141 6.84 -5.36 18.13
CA ARG A 141 7.93 -4.37 18.07
C ARG A 141 9.32 -4.99 18.27
N ARG A 142 9.45 -5.89 19.26
CA ARG A 142 10.71 -6.60 19.54
C ARG A 142 11.15 -7.50 18.38
N ARG A 143 10.22 -8.26 17.79
CA ARG A 143 10.51 -9.15 16.66
C ARG A 143 10.88 -8.35 15.42
N SER A 144 10.11 -7.31 15.13
CA SER A 144 10.33 -6.42 14.00
C SER A 144 11.71 -5.76 14.07
N ALA A 145 12.09 -5.24 15.25
CA ALA A 145 13.41 -4.66 15.46
C ALA A 145 14.55 -5.66 15.21
N ALA A 146 14.40 -6.91 15.66
CA ALA A 146 15.40 -7.96 15.43
C ALA A 146 15.57 -8.30 13.95
N VAL A 147 14.46 -8.45 13.20
CA VAL A 147 14.50 -8.71 11.76
C VAL A 147 15.17 -7.56 11.00
N LEU A 148 14.77 -6.31 11.29
CA LEU A 148 15.38 -5.15 10.63
C LEU A 148 16.86 -5.00 10.98
N GLN A 149 17.26 -5.31 12.21
CA GLN A 149 18.67 -5.27 12.61
C GLN A 149 19.49 -6.33 11.85
N HIS A 150 18.97 -7.56 11.75
CA HIS A 150 19.65 -8.63 11.03
C HIS A 150 19.81 -8.29 9.54
N LEU A 151 18.77 -7.75 8.89
CA LEU A 151 18.86 -7.30 7.49
C LEU A 151 19.89 -6.17 7.30
N ARG A 152 20.05 -5.26 8.28
CA ARG A 152 21.12 -4.24 8.24
C ARG A 152 22.50 -4.88 8.31
N GLU A 153 22.68 -5.86 9.19
CA GLU A 153 23.95 -6.58 9.35
C GLU A 153 24.34 -7.38 8.09
N GLU A 154 23.34 -7.87 7.36
CA GLU A 154 23.52 -8.51 6.04
C GLU A 154 23.78 -7.53 4.88
N GLY A 155 23.73 -6.22 5.14
CA GLY A 155 24.06 -5.18 4.16
C GLY A 155 22.87 -4.66 3.34
N VAL A 156 21.63 -4.89 3.76
CA VAL A 156 20.47 -4.23 3.13
C VAL A 156 20.51 -2.73 3.43
N GLU A 157 20.33 -1.92 2.39
CA GLU A 157 20.39 -0.46 2.47
C GLU A 157 19.45 0.11 3.56
N PRO A 158 19.96 0.97 4.47
CA PRO A 158 19.16 1.54 5.54
C PRO A 158 17.90 2.26 5.04
N SER A 159 17.99 2.99 3.92
CA SER A 159 16.84 3.68 3.33
C SER A 159 15.74 2.73 2.85
N ALA A 160 16.11 1.52 2.40
CA ALA A 160 15.15 0.49 2.00
C ALA A 160 14.45 -0.13 3.21
N LEU A 161 15.11 -0.19 4.37
CA LEU A 161 14.53 -0.69 5.61
C LEU A 161 13.68 0.35 6.34
N ASP A 162 14.06 1.63 6.30
CA ASP A 162 13.36 2.71 7.00
C ASP A 162 11.94 2.97 6.45
N ARG A 163 11.69 2.57 5.20
CA ARG A 163 10.35 2.60 4.57
C ARG A 163 9.46 1.40 4.93
N VAL A 164 10.01 0.33 5.53
CA VAL A 164 9.24 -0.86 5.92
C VAL A 164 8.34 -0.51 7.11
N ARG A 165 7.04 -0.74 6.96
CA ARG A 165 6.05 -0.55 8.02
C ARG A 165 5.97 -1.77 8.90
N THR A 166 6.56 -1.69 10.10
CA THR A 166 6.49 -2.78 11.07
C THR A 166 6.57 -2.28 12.53
N PRO A 167 5.70 -2.74 13.45
CA PRO A 167 4.50 -3.54 13.20
C PRO A 167 3.56 -2.87 12.19
N ILE A 168 3.04 -3.66 11.25
CA ILE A 168 2.15 -3.20 10.19
C ILE A 168 0.73 -2.94 10.75
N GLY A 169 0.04 -1.95 10.19
CA GLY A 169 -1.34 -1.62 10.50
C GLY A 169 -1.49 -0.44 11.48
N LEU A 170 -2.68 0.16 11.48
CA LEU A 170 -3.03 1.19 12.45
C LEU A 170 -3.31 0.58 13.82
N ASP A 171 -2.94 1.33 14.87
CA ASP A 171 -3.23 0.96 16.25
C ASP A 171 -4.71 1.16 16.56
N ILE A 172 -5.50 0.13 16.27
CA ILE A 172 -6.95 0.07 16.56
C ILE A 172 -7.29 -0.95 17.64
N GLY A 173 -6.28 -1.50 18.34
CA GLY A 173 -6.47 -2.58 19.31
C GLY A 173 -6.87 -3.92 18.66
N ALA A 174 -6.43 -4.18 17.44
CA ALA A 174 -6.76 -5.39 16.70
C ALA A 174 -6.16 -6.66 17.32
N GLU A 175 -6.97 -7.72 17.47
CA GLU A 175 -6.53 -9.01 18.02
C GLU A 175 -6.80 -10.17 17.07
N THR A 176 -7.96 -10.18 16.42
CA THR A 176 -8.37 -11.23 15.49
C THR A 176 -7.72 -11.05 14.10
N PRO A 177 -7.57 -12.12 13.30
CA PRO A 177 -7.06 -12.00 11.93
C PRO A 177 -7.80 -10.97 11.07
N GLU A 178 -9.13 -10.89 11.24
CA GLU A 178 -10.01 -9.96 10.54
C GLU A 178 -9.76 -8.51 10.99
N GLU A 179 -9.67 -8.25 12.29
CA GLU A 179 -9.33 -6.91 12.81
C GLU A 179 -7.93 -6.48 12.39
N ILE A 180 -6.97 -7.40 12.41
CA ILE A 180 -5.59 -7.13 11.95
C ILE A 180 -5.60 -6.77 10.46
N ALA A 181 -6.37 -7.50 9.64
CA ALA A 181 -6.52 -7.18 8.22
C ALA A 181 -7.17 -5.81 8.00
N VAL A 182 -8.17 -5.43 8.82
CA VAL A 182 -8.74 -4.06 8.81
C VAL A 182 -7.67 -3.02 9.15
N ALA A 183 -6.87 -3.25 10.20
CA ALA A 183 -5.81 -2.36 10.62
C ALA A 183 -4.77 -2.14 9.51
N ILE A 184 -4.36 -3.21 8.84
CA ILE A 184 -3.40 -3.20 7.72
C ILE A 184 -3.99 -2.43 6.53
N MET A 185 -5.19 -2.76 6.10
CA MET A 185 -5.81 -2.09 4.95
C MET A 185 -6.10 -0.62 5.23
N ALA A 186 -6.46 -0.27 6.46
CA ALA A 186 -6.63 1.12 6.87
C ALA A 186 -5.31 1.90 6.75
N GLU A 187 -4.17 1.34 7.15
CA GLU A 187 -2.86 1.98 6.98
C GLU A 187 -2.48 2.15 5.50
N ILE A 188 -2.68 1.10 4.70
CA ILE A 188 -2.42 1.13 3.25
C ILE A 188 -3.25 2.23 2.58
N ILE A 189 -4.56 2.29 2.86
CA ILE A 189 -5.46 3.31 2.30
C ILE A 189 -5.08 4.70 2.79
N LEU A 190 -4.74 4.84 4.08
CA LEU A 190 -4.30 6.10 4.68
C LEU A 190 -3.10 6.65 3.92
N LEU A 191 -2.05 5.86 3.73
CA LEU A 191 -0.83 6.30 3.04
C LEU A 191 -1.10 6.59 1.57
N ARG A 192 -1.84 5.72 0.88
CA ARG A 192 -2.22 5.90 -0.53
C ARG A 192 -3.05 7.17 -0.76
N ARG A 193 -3.89 7.57 0.21
CA ARG A 193 -4.79 8.72 0.11
C ARG A 193 -4.29 9.97 0.83
N GLY A 194 -3.14 9.92 1.51
CA GLY A 194 -2.63 11.03 2.32
C GLY A 194 -3.52 11.37 3.52
N GLY A 195 -4.15 10.37 4.13
CA GLY A 195 -4.96 10.50 5.34
C GLY A 195 -4.11 10.66 6.60
N SER A 196 -4.76 10.95 7.72
CA SER A 196 -4.11 11.11 9.03
C SER A 196 -4.39 9.99 10.04
N GLY A 197 -5.40 9.14 9.79
CA GLY A 197 -5.83 8.10 10.74
C GLY A 197 -6.59 8.62 11.96
N ALA A 198 -6.50 9.93 12.26
CA ALA A 198 -7.27 10.58 13.32
C ALA A 198 -8.80 10.52 13.07
N PRO A 199 -9.62 10.56 14.14
CA PRO A 199 -11.07 10.62 14.04
C PRO A 199 -11.53 11.76 13.12
N MET A 200 -12.53 11.49 12.27
CA MET A 200 -12.94 12.47 11.26
C MET A 200 -13.44 13.80 11.83
N ARG A 201 -14.05 13.78 13.03
CA ARG A 201 -14.45 14.98 13.77
C ARG A 201 -13.26 15.89 14.06
N GLU A 202 -12.09 15.33 14.37
CA GLU A 202 -10.88 16.08 14.70
C GLU A 202 -10.17 16.57 13.44
N ALA A 203 -10.02 15.71 12.43
CA ALA A 203 -9.41 16.08 11.17
C ALA A 203 -10.16 17.21 10.44
N LYS A 204 -11.50 17.20 10.47
CA LYS A 204 -12.32 18.29 9.91
C LYS A 204 -12.11 19.61 10.65
N ARG A 205 -12.06 19.58 12.00
CA ARG A 205 -11.76 20.77 12.81
C ARG A 205 -10.38 21.34 12.51
N ALA A 206 -9.36 20.48 12.35
CA ALA A 206 -8.01 20.91 12.00
C ALA A 206 -7.94 21.54 10.60
N ARG A 207 -8.65 20.99 9.62
CA ARG A 207 -8.71 21.55 8.26
C ARG A 207 -9.45 22.88 8.21
N ALA A 208 -10.56 23.02 8.94
CA ALA A 208 -11.33 24.26 9.01
C ALA A 208 -10.57 25.40 9.70
N ARG A 209 -9.62 25.10 10.61
CA ARG A 209 -8.75 26.10 11.25
C ARG A 209 -7.57 26.56 10.38
N ARG A 210 -7.25 25.82 9.32
CA ARG A 210 -6.16 26.11 8.38
C ARG A 210 -6.64 26.78 7.09
N ALA A 211 -7.95 26.81 6.86
CA ALA A 211 -8.63 27.49 5.77
C ALA A 211 -9.09 28.87 6.25
#